data_AF-A0A5D2IUA2-F1
#
_entry.id   AF-A0A5D2IUA2-F1
#
_cell.length_a   1.000
_cell.length_b   1.000
_cell.length_c   1.000
_cell.angle_alpha   90.00
_cell.angle_beta   90.00
_cell.angle_gamma   90.00
#
_symmetry.space_group_name_H-M   'P 1'
#
loop_
_entity.id
_entity.type
_entity.pdbx_description
1 polymer ?
#
loop_
_entity_poly.entity_id
_entity_poly.type
_entity_poly.pdbx_seq_one_letter_code
_entity_poly.pdbx_strand_id
1 'polypeptide(L)'
;MGVEAVAATGGGGGGGGGVEAQKKNRIQVSNTKKPLFFYVNLAKRYIQQHNEVELSALGMAITTVVTIAEILKNNGLAIEKKVLTSTVGMKDENKGRVVLKAKIEIVLGKSEKFDLLMNASNVATETDPKDKE
;
A
#
# COMPACT_ATOMS: atom_id res chain seq x y z
N MET A 1 10.99 -3.26 -32.82
CA MET A 1 9.67 -3.75 -32.39
C MET A 1 9.62 -3.67 -30.88
N GLY A 2 9.24 -2.50 -30.36
CA GLY A 2 8.95 -2.29 -28.94
C GLY A 2 7.44 -2.28 -28.76
N VAL A 3 6.97 -2.88 -27.68
CA VAL A 3 5.60 -2.75 -27.20
C VAL A 3 5.66 -2.21 -25.79
N GLU A 4 5.45 -0.90 -25.66
CA GLU A 4 5.21 -0.25 -24.38
C GLU A 4 3.74 -0.46 -24.00
N ALA A 5 3.53 -1.02 -22.81
CA ALA A 5 2.19 -1.19 -22.25
C ALA A 5 1.71 0.16 -21.69
N VAL A 6 0.77 0.78 -22.39
CA VAL A 6 0.13 2.04 -22.00
C VAL A 6 -0.98 1.72 -20.98
N ALA A 7 -0.87 2.29 -19.77
CA ALA A 7 -1.91 2.22 -18.76
C ALA A 7 -3.11 3.09 -19.18
N ALA A 8 -4.29 2.47 -19.24
CA ALA A 8 -5.53 3.12 -19.61
C ALA A 8 -5.93 4.21 -18.60
N THR A 9 -5.94 5.46 -19.08
CA THR A 9 -6.59 6.60 -18.46
C THR A 9 -8.09 6.56 -18.79
N GLY A 10 -8.94 6.37 -17.78
CA GLY A 10 -10.37 6.62 -17.86
C GLY A 10 -10.70 7.95 -17.17
N GLY A 11 -11.15 8.94 -17.95
CA GLY A 11 -11.47 10.29 -17.48
C GLY A 11 -12.95 10.48 -17.13
N GLY A 12 -13.20 11.54 -16.33
CA GLY A 12 -14.49 12.25 -16.29
C GLY A 12 -14.94 12.72 -14.91
N GLY A 13 -14.90 14.02 -14.63
CA GLY A 13 -15.76 14.69 -13.63
C GLY A 13 -15.07 15.62 -12.63
N GLY A 14 -15.16 16.93 -12.87
CA GLY A 14 -14.46 17.98 -12.14
C GLY A 14 -14.86 18.19 -10.67
N GLY A 15 -13.87 18.66 -9.90
CA GLY A 15 -14.01 19.16 -8.53
C GLY A 15 -12.62 19.48 -7.97
N GLY A 16 -12.26 20.76 -7.91
CA GLY A 16 -10.92 21.25 -7.57
C GLY A 16 -10.37 20.68 -6.26
N GLY A 17 -9.25 19.99 -6.37
CA GLY A 17 -8.35 19.59 -5.29
C GLY A 17 -7.04 19.23 -5.97
N GLY A 18 -5.95 19.90 -5.57
CA GLY A 18 -4.68 19.90 -6.28
C GLY A 18 -4.27 18.52 -6.78
N VAL A 19 -3.72 18.48 -8.00
CA VAL A 19 -3.01 17.32 -8.52
C VAL A 19 -1.80 17.11 -7.61
N GLU A 20 -1.98 16.43 -6.49
CA GLU A 20 -0.88 15.79 -5.78
C GLU A 20 -0.29 14.84 -6.80
N ALA A 21 0.83 15.23 -7.40
CA ALA A 21 1.62 14.41 -8.29
C ALA A 21 1.63 12.99 -7.69
N GLN A 22 1.06 12.02 -8.40
CA GLN A 22 0.89 10.67 -7.89
C GLN A 22 2.26 10.17 -7.43
N LYS A 23 2.49 10.22 -6.13
CA LYS A 23 3.72 9.70 -5.54
C LYS A 23 3.79 8.23 -5.90
N LYS A 24 4.88 7.84 -6.56
CA LYS A 24 5.07 6.48 -7.09
C LYS A 24 5.06 5.41 -5.98
N ASN A 25 5.16 5.82 -4.72
CA ASN A 25 5.18 4.98 -3.53
C ASN A 25 3.87 5.03 -2.69
N ARG A 26 2.72 5.39 -3.28
CA ARG A 26 1.43 5.38 -2.58
C ARG A 26 0.62 4.14 -2.88
N ILE A 27 0.11 3.49 -1.84
CA ILE A 27 -0.82 2.35 -1.91
C ILE A 27 -2.16 2.80 -1.32
N GLN A 28 -3.20 2.76 -2.16
CA GLN A 28 -4.57 2.93 -1.70
C GLN A 28 -5.22 1.56 -1.52
N VAL A 29 -5.50 1.22 -0.27
CA VAL A 29 -6.24 0.01 0.08
C VAL A 29 -7.73 0.31 -0.01
N SER A 30 -8.39 -0.45 -0.86
CA SER A 30 -9.83 -0.41 -1.05
C SER A 30 -10.43 -1.80 -0.80
N ASN A 31 -11.65 -2.02 -1.25
CA ASN A 31 -12.49 -3.18 -0.94
C ASN A 31 -11.77 -4.55 -1.04
N THR A 32 -12.31 -5.53 -0.30
CA THR A 32 -11.73 -6.81 0.13
C THR A 32 -11.36 -7.85 -0.95
N LYS A 33 -11.31 -7.47 -2.23
CA LYS A 33 -11.03 -8.41 -3.34
C LYS A 33 -9.57 -8.85 -3.39
N LYS A 34 -8.64 -8.06 -2.85
CA LYS A 34 -7.22 -8.42 -2.78
C LYS A 34 -6.92 -9.04 -1.41
N PRO A 35 -6.21 -10.18 -1.35
CA PRO A 35 -5.83 -10.78 -0.08
C PRO A 35 -4.88 -9.84 0.69
N LEU A 36 -4.88 -9.92 2.03
CA LEU A 36 -4.07 -9.05 2.90
C LEU A 36 -2.59 -8.99 2.46
N PHE A 37 -2.00 -10.16 2.19
CA PHE A 37 -0.59 -10.27 1.82
C PHE A 37 -0.24 -9.67 0.45
N PHE A 38 -1.22 -9.43 -0.43
CA PHE A 38 -0.97 -8.66 -1.65
C PHE A 38 -0.43 -7.28 -1.32
N TYR A 39 -1.06 -6.58 -0.37
CA TYR A 39 -0.66 -5.24 0.04
C TYR A 39 0.62 -5.25 0.89
N VAL A 40 0.82 -6.27 1.73
CA VAL A 40 2.08 -6.43 2.48
C VAL A 40 3.26 -6.58 1.52
N ASN A 41 3.15 -7.43 0.50
CA ASN A 41 4.22 -7.65 -0.47
C ASN A 41 4.45 -6.43 -1.37
N LEU A 42 3.38 -5.74 -1.77
CA LEU A 42 3.49 -4.48 -2.51
C LEU A 42 4.21 -3.40 -1.70
N ALA A 43 3.88 -3.28 -0.41
CA ALA A 43 4.53 -2.33 0.50
C ALA A 43 6.03 -2.65 0.68
N LYS A 44 6.40 -3.93 0.84
CA LYS A 44 7.82 -4.35 0.87
C LYS A 44 8.55 -3.88 -0.39
N ARG A 45 7.97 -4.10 -1.58
CA ARG A 45 8.57 -3.66 -2.86
C ARG A 45 8.74 -2.14 -2.92
N TYR A 46 7.74 -1.37 -2.49
CA TYR A 46 7.81 0.10 -2.49
C TYR A 46 8.84 0.62 -1.49
N ILE A 47 8.94 0.04 -0.30
CA ILE A 47 9.99 0.35 0.68
C ILE A 47 11.37 0.04 0.09
N GLN A 48 11.54 -1.07 -0.61
CA GLN A 48 12.81 -1.43 -1.25
C GLN A 48 13.21 -0.45 -2.35
N GLN A 49 12.26 0.02 -3.17
CA GLN A 49 12.51 0.89 -4.31
C GLN A 49 12.63 2.38 -3.94
N HIS A 50 11.91 2.82 -2.92
CA HIS A 50 11.73 4.24 -2.60
C HIS A 50 12.12 4.61 -1.17
N ASN A 51 12.60 3.65 -0.36
CA ASN A 51 12.88 3.78 1.08
C ASN A 51 11.67 4.15 1.95
N GLU A 52 10.50 4.31 1.34
CA GLU A 52 9.28 4.78 2.00
C GLU A 52 8.05 4.33 1.23
N VAL A 53 6.96 4.08 1.94
CA VAL A 53 5.63 3.80 1.37
C VAL A 53 4.55 4.57 2.11
N GLU A 54 3.57 5.08 1.37
CA GLU A 54 2.38 5.72 1.91
C GLU A 54 1.17 4.78 1.77
N LEU A 55 0.58 4.34 2.89
CA LEU A 55 -0.62 3.51 2.92
C LEU A 55 -1.83 4.38 3.21
N SER A 56 -2.89 4.26 2.42
CA SER A 56 -4.13 5.01 2.62
C SER A 56 -5.37 4.16 2.48
N ALA A 57 -6.41 4.45 3.27
CA ALA A 57 -7.70 3.76 3.18
C ALA A 57 -8.85 4.65 3.64
N LEU A 58 -10.07 4.25 3.25
CA LEU A 58 -11.33 4.89 3.63
C LEU A 58 -12.26 3.89 4.31
N GLY A 59 -12.94 4.33 5.38
CA GLY A 59 -13.97 3.56 6.07
C GLY A 59 -13.49 2.18 6.53
N MET A 60 -14.21 1.11 6.16
CA MET A 60 -13.93 -0.26 6.62
C MET A 60 -12.51 -0.76 6.27
N ALA A 61 -11.91 -0.26 5.17
CA ALA A 61 -10.57 -0.65 4.75
C ALA A 61 -9.45 -0.08 5.64
N ILE A 62 -9.76 0.83 6.57
CA ILE A 62 -8.80 1.38 7.55
C ILE A 62 -8.16 0.25 8.36
N THR A 63 -8.96 -0.73 8.78
CA THR A 63 -8.48 -1.89 9.55
C THR A 63 -7.36 -2.63 8.81
N THR A 64 -7.54 -2.91 7.52
CA THR A 64 -6.52 -3.53 6.68
C THR A 64 -5.22 -2.74 6.63
N VAL A 65 -5.28 -1.41 6.49
CA VAL A 65 -4.07 -0.56 6.47
C VAL A 65 -3.32 -0.61 7.81
N VAL A 66 -4.05 -0.58 8.92
CA VAL A 66 -3.46 -0.72 10.26
C VAL A 66 -2.78 -2.07 10.38
N THR A 67 -3.45 -3.16 10.00
CA THR A 67 -2.87 -4.52 10.04
C THR A 67 -1.62 -4.65 9.16
N ILE A 68 -1.61 -4.07 7.95
CA ILE A 68 -0.42 -4.08 7.09
C ILE A 68 0.75 -3.35 7.76
N ALA A 69 0.49 -2.17 8.34
CA ALA A 69 1.51 -1.39 9.02
C ALA A 69 2.06 -2.15 10.24
N GLU A 70 1.20 -2.79 11.03
CA GLU A 70 1.60 -3.61 12.17
C GLU A 70 2.45 -4.81 11.75
N ILE A 71 2.05 -5.55 10.71
CA ILE A 71 2.84 -6.68 10.19
C ILE A 71 4.26 -6.22 9.80
N LEU A 72 4.37 -5.09 9.08
CA LEU A 72 5.67 -4.59 8.63
C LEU A 72 6.54 -4.10 9.78
N LYS A 73 5.96 -3.44 10.80
CA LYS A 73 6.69 -2.98 11.99
C LYS A 73 7.12 -4.15 12.88
N ASN A 74 6.22 -5.08 13.17
CA ASN A 74 6.48 -6.21 14.05
C ASN A 74 7.52 -7.17 13.48
N ASN A 75 7.53 -7.34 12.16
CA ASN A 75 8.56 -8.11 11.47
C ASN A 75 9.90 -7.35 11.34
N GLY A 76 10.01 -6.14 11.88
CA GLY A 76 11.22 -5.33 11.81
C GLY A 76 11.58 -4.90 10.38
N LEU A 77 10.60 -4.82 9.47
CA LEU A 77 10.82 -4.40 8.08
C LEU A 77 10.68 -2.89 7.94
N ALA A 78 9.74 -2.28 8.66
CA ALA A 78 9.46 -0.86 8.54
C ALA A 78 9.47 -0.12 9.87
N ILE A 79 9.71 1.18 9.80
CA ILE A 79 9.49 2.13 10.89
C ILE A 79 8.33 3.06 10.54
N GLU A 80 7.53 3.44 11.51
CA GLU A 80 6.50 4.47 11.31
C GLU A 80 7.13 5.85 11.27
N LYS A 81 6.78 6.63 10.26
CA LYS A 81 7.16 8.05 10.16
C LYS A 81 6.01 8.98 10.47
N LYS A 82 4.79 8.62 10.06
CA LYS A 82 3.60 9.45 10.22
C LYS A 82 2.34 8.60 10.22
N VAL A 83 1.38 8.95 11.07
CA VAL A 83 0.01 8.45 11.04
C VAL A 83 -0.93 9.66 11.08
N LEU A 84 -1.82 9.74 10.10
CA LEU A 84 -2.82 10.81 10.01
C LEU A 84 -4.19 10.21 9.78
N THR A 85 -5.17 10.68 10.53
CA THR A 85 -6.59 10.40 10.29
C THR A 85 -7.32 11.69 9.97
N SER A 86 -8.20 11.66 8.99
CA SER A 86 -9.03 12.79 8.60
C SER A 86 -10.43 12.32 8.22
N THR A 87 -11.33 13.26 7.97
CA THR A 87 -12.65 12.98 7.40
C THR A 87 -12.73 13.65 6.04
N VAL A 88 -13.13 12.90 5.01
CA VAL A 88 -13.29 13.40 3.64
C VAL A 88 -14.74 13.28 3.18
N GLY A 89 -15.25 14.30 2.50
CA GLY A 89 -16.56 14.25 1.85
C GLY A 89 -16.46 13.52 0.51
N MET A 90 -17.28 12.49 0.32
CA MET A 90 -17.46 11.82 -0.98
C MET A 90 -18.88 12.04 -1.47
N LYS A 91 -19.04 12.31 -2.77
CA LYS A 91 -20.36 12.37 -3.39
C LYS A 91 -20.88 10.94 -3.58
N ASP A 92 -22.01 10.63 -2.96
CA ASP A 92 -22.72 9.37 -3.22
C ASP A 92 -23.67 9.60 -4.40
N GLU A 93 -23.27 9.13 -5.59
CA GLU A 93 -24.05 9.30 -6.82
C GLU A 93 -25.42 8.59 -6.76
N ASN A 94 -25.57 7.56 -5.93
CA ASN A 94 -26.83 6.85 -5.77
C ASN A 94 -27.82 7.59 -4.86
N LYS A 95 -27.34 8.49 -3.99
CA LYS A 95 -28.17 9.18 -2.99
C LYS A 95 -28.23 10.69 -3.15
N GLY A 96 -27.45 11.26 -4.08
CA GLY A 96 -27.38 12.71 -4.31
C GLY A 96 -26.87 13.52 -3.12
N ARG A 97 -26.30 12.86 -2.11
CA ARG A 97 -25.82 13.48 -0.85
C ARG A 97 -24.32 13.28 -0.70
N VAL A 98 -23.65 14.23 -0.04
CA VAL A 98 -22.25 14.10 0.38
C VAL A 98 -22.21 13.24 1.64
N VAL A 99 -21.47 12.13 1.59
CA VAL A 99 -21.21 11.27 2.74
C VAL A 99 -19.80 11.53 3.26
N LEU A 100 -19.67 11.72 4.56
CA LEU A 100 -18.39 11.85 5.23
C LEU A 100 -17.81 10.46 5.49
N LYS A 101 -16.57 10.22 5.08
CA LYS A 101 -15.84 8.99 5.38
C LYS A 101 -14.54 9.30 6.10
N ALA A 102 -14.25 8.50 7.12
CA ALA A 102 -12.93 8.50 7.74
C ALA A 102 -11.88 8.06 6.70
N LYS A 103 -10.74 8.75 6.70
CA LYS A 103 -9.55 8.47 5.91
C LYS A 103 -8.37 8.28 6.86
N ILE A 104 -7.54 7.28 6.58
CA ILE A 104 -6.24 7.09 7.24
C ILE A 104 -5.12 7.20 6.22
N GLU A 105 -3.99 7.74 6.63
CA GLU A 105 -2.75 7.85 5.87
C GLU A 105 -1.57 7.51 6.79
N ILE A 106 -0.84 6.44 6.48
CA ILE A 106 0.33 5.98 7.24
C ILE A 106 1.55 6.02 6.33
N VAL A 107 2.59 6.71 6.76
CA VAL A 107 3.89 6.73 6.09
C VAL A 107 4.83 5.81 6.84
N LEU A 108 5.36 4.81 6.13
CA LEU A 108 6.32 3.84 6.66
C LEU A 108 7.66 4.01 5.95
N GLY A 109 8.73 4.12 6.73
CA GLY A 109 10.11 4.12 6.25
C GLY A 109 10.74 2.74 6.27
N LYS A 110 11.74 2.55 5.42
CA LYS A 110 12.66 1.41 5.48
C LYS A 110 13.36 1.36 6.84
N SER A 111 13.31 0.21 7.50
CA SER A 111 14.10 0.00 8.72
C SER A 111 15.55 -0.39 8.39
N GLU A 112 16.44 -0.27 9.38
CA GLU A 112 17.84 -0.71 9.26
C GLU A 112 17.97 -2.22 9.03
N LYS A 113 17.01 -3.02 9.53
CA LYS A 113 17.01 -4.48 9.41
C LYS A 113 16.39 -4.97 8.09
N PHE A 114 15.84 -4.07 7.28
CA PHE A 114 15.04 -4.44 6.11
C PHE A 114 15.82 -5.32 5.12
N ASP A 115 17.01 -4.88 4.71
CA ASP A 115 17.78 -5.59 3.67
C ASP A 115 18.22 -6.97 4.14
N LEU A 116 18.62 -7.09 5.41
CA LEU A 116 19.00 -8.36 6.02
C LEU A 116 17.83 -9.36 6.01
N LEU A 117 16.65 -8.91 6.42
CA LEU A 117 15.46 -9.75 6.51
C LEU A 117 14.88 -10.11 5.14
N MET A 118 14.98 -9.20 4.15
CA MET A 118 14.54 -9.46 2.79
C MET A 118 15.45 -10.49 2.09
N ASN A 119 16.76 -10.41 2.31
CA ASN A 119 17.72 -11.37 1.78
C ASN A 119 17.57 -12.74 2.44
N ALA A 120 17.41 -12.80 3.77
CA ALA A 120 17.18 -14.06 4.48
C ALA A 120 15.91 -14.78 4.02
N SER A 121 14.86 -14.03 3.69
CA SER A 121 13.61 -14.58 3.17
C SER A 121 13.76 -15.20 1.77
N ASN A 122 14.66 -14.67 0.93
CA ASN A 122 14.93 -15.22 -0.40
C ASN A 122 15.82 -16.48 -0.34
N VAL A 123 16.77 -16.54 0.61
CA VAL A 123 17.64 -17.71 0.79
C VAL A 123 16.86 -18.90 1.36
N ALA A 124 15.87 -18.67 2.24
CA ALA A 124 15.02 -19.73 2.78
C ALA A 124 14.14 -20.41 1.72
N THR A 125 13.92 -19.80 0.55
CA THR A 125 13.16 -20.38 -0.56
C THR A 125 14.00 -21.18 -1.57
N GLU A 126 15.33 -21.22 -1.41
CA GLU A 126 16.24 -21.96 -2.31
C GLU A 126 16.84 -23.24 -1.70
N THR A 127 16.35 -23.67 -0.52
CA THR A 127 16.76 -24.93 0.12
C THR A 127 15.61 -25.95 0.10
N ASP A 128 15.18 -26.35 -1.10
CA ASP A 128 14.61 -27.68 -1.30
C ASP A 128 15.77 -28.68 -1.40
N PRO A 129 15.99 -29.59 -0.44
CA PRO A 129 16.83 -30.74 -0.69
C PRO A 129 16.09 -31.65 -1.67
N LYS A 130 16.48 -31.57 -2.94
CA LYS A 130 16.52 -32.75 -3.80
C LYS A 130 17.41 -33.78 -3.11
N ASP A 131 16.83 -34.86 -2.60
CA ASP A 131 17.38 -36.23 -2.58
C ASP A 131 16.39 -37.13 -1.83
N LYS A 132 15.60 -37.93 -2.57
CA LYS A 132 15.73 -39.40 -2.70
C LYS A 132 15.31 -40.19 -1.46
N GLU A 133 14.11 -40.76 -1.50
CA GLU A 133 13.89 -42.23 -1.58
C GLU A 133 12.52 -42.53 -2.19
#